data_AF-A0A7C7UIH2-F1
#
_entry.id   AF-A0A7C7UIH2-F1
#
_cell.length_a   1.000
_cell.length_b   1.000
_cell.length_c   1.000
_cell.angle_alpha   90.00
_cell.angle_beta   90.00
_cell.angle_gamma   90.00
#
_symmetry.space_group_name_H-M   'P 1'
#
loop_
_entity.id
_entity.type
_entity.pdbx_description
1 polymer ?
#
loop_
_entity_poly.entity_id
_entity_poly.type
_entity_poly.pdbx_seq_one_letter_code
_entity_poly.pdbx_strand_id
1 'polypeptide(L)' 'MYLLDTNILFRLDFDDAYQYVAAEEYGLTLVSFDTDFDRTERGRKTPAQVLSAR' A
#
# COMPACT_ATOMS: atom_id res chain seq x y z
N MET A 1 9.57 -6.63 -4.92
CA MET A 1 8.91 -6.66 -6.24
C MET A 1 9.31 -5.42 -7.04
N TYR A 2 9.45 -5.47 -8.38
CA TYR A 2 9.72 -4.25 -9.16
C TYR A 2 8.45 -3.40 -9.30
N LEU A 3 8.63 -2.08 -9.40
CA LEU A 3 7.54 -1.09 -9.37
C LEU A 3 6.56 -1.23 -10.55
N LEU A 4 7.08 -1.54 -11.73
CA LEU A 4 6.27 -1.77 -12.94
C LEU A 4 5.42 -3.05 -12.83
N ASP A 5 5.95 -4.10 -12.21
CA ASP A 5 5.22 -5.35 -12.00
C ASP A 5 4.07 -5.16 -11.00
N THR A 6 4.30 -4.36 -9.95
CA THR A 6 3.32 -4.03 -8.91
C THR A 6 2.11 -3.29 -9.49
N ASN A 7 2.38 -2.32 -10.36
CA ASN A 7 1.36 -1.54 -11.04
C ASN A 7 0.39 -2.44 -11.83
N ILE A 8 0.93 -3.38 -12.61
CA ILE A 8 0.13 -4.31 -13.42
C ILE A 8 -0.61 -5.32 -12.54
N LEU A 9 0.08 -5.89 -11.55
CA LEU A 9 -0.46 -6.95 -10.70
C LEU A 9 -1.67 -6.47 -9.88
N PHE A 10 -1.57 -5.27 -9.30
CA PHE A 10 -2.61 -4.72 -8.41
C PHE A 10 -3.45 -3.60 -9.03
N ARG A 11 -3.15 -3.22 -10.28
CA ARG A 11 -3.79 -2.11 -11.00
C ARG A 11 -3.68 -0.80 -10.22
N LEU A 12 -2.51 -0.52 -9.68
CA LEU A 12 -2.22 0.78 -9.05
C LEU A 12 -1.82 1.79 -10.12
N ASP A 13 -1.85 3.08 -9.84
CA ASP A 13 -1.10 4.05 -10.64
C ASP A 13 0.39 4.04 -10.24
N PHE A 14 1.18 4.94 -10.84
CA PHE A 14 2.63 4.90 -10.63
C PHE A 14 3.01 5.28 -9.20
N ASP A 15 2.40 6.32 -8.66
CA ASP A 15 2.66 6.82 -7.31
C ASP A 15 2.14 5.86 -6.25
N ASP A 16 0.98 5.24 -6.43
CA ASP A 16 0.52 4.20 -5.52
C ASP A 16 1.42 2.96 -5.54
N ALA A 17 1.86 2.52 -6.73
CA ALA A 17 2.81 1.41 -6.83
C ALA A 17 4.14 1.74 -6.11
N TYR A 18 4.62 2.98 -6.24
CA TYR A 18 5.79 3.45 -5.49
C TYR A 18 5.59 3.40 -3.98
N GLN A 19 4.46 3.93 -3.49
CA GLN A 19 4.14 3.92 -2.07
C GLN A 19 4.03 2.49 -1.51
N TYR A 20 3.38 1.59 -2.25
CA TYR A 20 3.26 0.18 -1.86
C TYR A 20 4.63 -0.50 -1.78
N VAL A 21 5.46 -0.37 -2.82
CA VAL A 21 6.80 -0.98 -2.86
C VAL A 21 7.69 -0.42 -1.75
N ALA A 22 7.66 0.88 -1.50
CA ALA A 22 8.42 1.47 -0.39
C ALA A 22 7.95 0.94 0.96
N ALA A 23 6.64 0.83 1.19
CA ALA A 23 6.13 0.26 2.43
C ALA A 23 6.50 -1.22 2.58
N GLU A 24 6.51 -1.98 1.47
CA GLU A 24 6.91 -3.38 1.46
C GLU A 24 8.39 -3.54 1.85
N GLU A 25 9.28 -2.84 1.14
CA GLU A 25 10.74 -2.91 1.26
C GLU A 25 11.23 -2.56 2.66
N TYR A 26 10.65 -1.52 3.27
CA TYR A 26 11.04 -1.06 4.61
C TYR A 26 10.19 -1.68 5.73
N GLY A 27 9.31 -2.63 5.43
CA GLY A 27 8.48 -3.30 6.44
C GLY A 27 7.47 -2.37 7.13
N LEU A 28 7.05 -1.28 6.48
CA LEU A 28 6.16 -0.27 7.03
C LEU A 28 4.68 -0.68 6.94
N THR A 29 3.84 -0.01 7.73
CA THR A 29 2.38 -0.07 7.55
C THR A 29 1.97 1.03 6.58
N LEU A 30 1.32 0.64 5.48
CA LEU A 30 0.75 1.59 4.54
C LEU A 30 -0.52 2.21 5.13
N VAL A 31 -0.50 3.51 5.40
CA VAL A 31 -1.65 4.25 5.94
C VAL A 31 -2.24 5.13 4.85
N SER A 32 -3.45 4.81 4.39
CA SER A 32 -4.09 5.53 3.29
C SER A 32 -5.62 5.46 3.37
N PHE A 33 -6.29 6.46 2.79
CA PHE A 33 -7.73 6.40 2.52
C PHE A 33 -8.04 5.78 1.17
N ASP A 34 -7.05 5.63 0.29
CA ASP A 34 -7.24 5.06 -1.03
C ASP A 34 -7.54 3.56 -0.96
N THR A 35 -8.72 3.16 -1.42
CA THR A 35 -9.18 1.77 -1.44
C THR A 35 -8.44 0.89 -2.43
N ASP A 36 -7.70 1.45 -3.38
CA ASP A 36 -7.00 0.65 -4.39
C ASP A 36 -5.92 -0.24 -3.78
N PHE A 37 -5.33 0.17 -2.66
CA PHE A 37 -4.43 -0.66 -1.87
C PHE A 37 -5.11 -1.87 -1.24
N ASP A 38 -6.44 -1.90 -1.11
CA ASP A 38 -7.17 -3.08 -0.60
C ASP A 38 -7.02 -4.30 -1.54
N ARG A 39 -6.58 -4.07 -2.80
CA ARG A 39 -6.27 -5.12 -3.79
C ARG A 39 -4.89 -5.77 -3.59
N THR A 40 -4.03 -5.18 -2.76
CA THR A 40 -2.64 -5.62 -2.55
C THR A 40 -2.54 -6.66 -1.44
N GLU A 41 -1.46 -7.45 -1.44
CA GLU A 41 -1.28 -8.50 -0.42
C GLU A 41 -1.22 -7.96 1.02
N ARG A 42 -0.55 -6.82 1.22
CA ARG A 42 -0.42 -6.20 2.56
C ARG A 42 -1.62 -5.32 2.93
N GLY A 43 -2.41 -4.89 1.94
CA GLY A 43 -3.50 -3.95 2.14
C GLY A 43 -3.04 -2.60 2.68
N ARG A 44 -4.01 -1.77 3.07
CA ARG A 44 -3.78 -0.54 3.83
C ARG A 44 -4.37 -0.61 5.23
N LYS A 45 -4.02 0.36 6.05
CA LYS A 45 -4.80 0.78 7.22
C LYS A 45 -5.31 2.19 7.04
N THR A 46 -6.47 2.50 7.58
CA THR A 46 -6.91 3.90 7.71
C THR A 46 -6.24 4.53 8.93
N PRO A 47 -6.08 5.87 8.97
CA PRO A 47 -5.55 6.56 10.15
C PRO A 47 -6.29 6.20 11.45
N ALA A 48 -7.62 6.05 11.39
CA ALA A 48 -8.42 5.64 12.54
C ALA A 48 -8.02 4.26 13.08
N GLN A 49 -7.78 3.26 12.21
CA GLN A 49 -7.36 1.92 12.60
C GLN A 49 -5.99 1.92 13.28
N VAL A 50 -5.06 2.76 12.81
CA VAL A 50 -3.72 2.87 13.42
C VAL A 50 -3.79 3.55 14.79
N LEU A 51 -4.63 4.58 14.94
CA LEU A 51 -4.81 5.28 16.22
C LEU A 51 -5.53 4.43 17.27
N SER A 52 -6.44 3.54 16.86
CA SER A 52 -7.16 2.64 17.77
C SER A 52 -6.33 1.45 18.27
N ALA A 53 -5.20 1.15 17.63
CA ALA A 53 -4.32 0.04 17.99
C ALA A 53 -3.23 0.42 19.02
N ARG A 54 -3.37 1.59 19.65
CA ARG A 54 -2.49 2.09 20.71
C ARG A 54 -3.01 1.77 22.09
#